data_AF-A0A9N9C9J9-F1
#
_entry.id   AF-A0A9N9C9J9-F1
#
_cell.length_a   1.000
_cell.length_b   1.000
_cell.length_c   1.000
_cell.angle_alpha   90.00
_cell.angle_beta   90.00
_cell.angle_gamma   90.00
#
_symmetry.space_group_name_H-M   'P 1'
#
loop_
_entity.id
_entity.type
_entity.pdbx_description
1 polymer ?
#
loop_
_entity_poly.entity_id
_entity_poly.type
_entity_poly.pdbx_seq_one_letter_code
_entity_poly.pdbx_strand_id
1 'polypeptide(L)'
;YLPILPMVLVNGAEGIGTGWSCKLPNYNPEDIVNNLLRRMRGEEYEKMHPWYNGFKGEIIEESEGSYKVTGIIEQIDSTTLEITELPIGVWTQNYKEQLEEFMTGEKGKKDPFIKDYKEYHTDTSVHFVVTLTEENMDKVVEEGLESKFKLTKSFKTTNMVLFDSKLKIKKYDTINQIMDDFYQLRLDYYEKRKEWLVSEMRKACEQLENKVRFVTEIIEGKLIIQNRKRNVIIHTLKERGYKDVNASDEDNSSETANNADGFGYLLNMSLWHLTWEKVEQLKKDRDGKQNELDILRSKSPQDLWKEDLEDFMVAWKEMCAKVENSSSNKSKKPTKSSSTKRAPPKKSASAKEVAPKKSAPAKEVAPKKKPTPTKEVIPPKKKPSKVILLSDSDDDFCPRAVSSDEEYIPYKKRTTKKAAASTSSTVFAASVDESLEPKPTQTRKSGRAKSTQYYFGESD
;
A
#
# COMPACT_ATOMS: atom_id res chain seq x y z
N TYR A 1 2.31 1.90 -10.41
CA TYR A 1 1.12 1.57 -9.60
C TYR A 1 0.25 2.81 -9.42
N LEU A 2 -1.04 2.64 -9.18
CA LEU A 2 -1.94 3.70 -8.71
C LEU A 2 -2.78 3.12 -7.57
N PRO A 3 -2.53 3.48 -6.29
CA PRO A 3 -3.25 2.96 -5.14
C PRO A 3 -4.68 3.54 -5.03
N ILE A 4 -5.50 2.99 -4.13
CA ILE A 4 -6.84 3.52 -3.81
C ILE A 4 -6.80 4.82 -3.00
N LEU A 5 -5.67 5.11 -2.35
CA LEU A 5 -5.46 6.23 -1.44
C LEU A 5 -4.01 6.75 -1.58
N PRO A 6 -3.73 8.03 -1.31
CA PRO A 6 -2.41 8.63 -1.53
C PRO A 6 -1.37 8.13 -0.52
N MET A 7 -0.73 6.99 -0.84
CA MET A 7 0.29 6.34 -0.01
C MET A 7 1.47 7.25 0.39
N VAL A 8 1.74 8.31 -0.38
CA VAL A 8 2.75 9.33 -0.09
C VAL A 8 2.43 10.16 1.16
N LEU A 9 1.14 10.25 1.55
CA LEU A 9 0.71 10.87 2.80
C LEU A 9 0.71 9.85 3.95
N VAL A 10 0.28 8.60 3.71
CA VAL A 10 0.29 7.54 4.75
C VAL A 10 1.70 7.24 5.25
N ASN A 11 2.65 7.02 4.33
CA ASN A 11 4.02 6.65 4.67
C ASN A 11 4.97 7.86 4.80
N GLY A 12 4.49 9.06 4.49
CA GLY A 12 5.34 10.23 4.30
C GLY A 12 6.28 10.09 3.09
N ALA A 13 7.21 11.04 2.97
CA ALA A 13 8.32 10.98 2.03
C ALA A 13 9.51 11.80 2.55
N GLU A 14 10.72 11.23 2.49
CA GLU A 14 11.96 11.96 2.77
C GLU A 14 13.01 11.62 1.71
N GLY A 15 13.70 12.65 1.20
CA GLY A 15 14.71 12.47 0.17
C GLY A 15 15.48 13.75 -0.15
N ILE A 16 16.73 13.60 -0.55
CA ILE A 16 17.63 14.71 -0.91
C ILE A 16 18.18 14.44 -2.31
N GLY A 17 18.11 15.43 -3.20
CA GLY A 17 18.66 15.36 -4.55
C GLY A 17 19.36 16.67 -4.94
N THR A 18 19.79 16.78 -6.20
CA THR A 18 20.47 17.97 -6.70
C THR A 18 19.48 19.13 -6.83
N GLY A 19 19.61 20.15 -5.98
CA GLY A 19 18.79 21.37 -6.01
C GLY A 19 17.43 21.28 -5.31
N TRP A 20 16.98 20.07 -4.93
CA TRP A 20 15.69 19.84 -4.27
C TRP A 20 15.82 18.83 -3.13
N SER A 21 14.94 18.95 -2.15
CA SER A 21 14.70 17.92 -1.12
C SER A 21 13.21 17.83 -0.85
N CYS A 22 12.77 16.71 -0.29
CA CYS A 22 11.41 16.51 0.17
C CYS A 22 11.43 16.07 1.63
N LYS A 23 10.54 16.64 2.44
CA LYS A 23 10.22 16.14 3.78
C LYS A 23 8.73 16.33 4.05
N LEU A 24 8.00 15.23 3.99
CA LEU A 24 6.56 15.11 4.14
C LEU A 24 6.32 14.07 5.25
N PRO A 25 5.63 14.41 6.35
CA PRO A 25 5.38 13.47 7.43
C PRO A 25 4.27 12.47 7.07
N ASN A 26 4.09 11.49 7.94
CA ASN A 26 3.00 10.52 7.90
C ASN A 26 1.68 11.17 8.34
N TYR A 27 0.56 10.66 7.81
CA TYR A 27 -0.81 11.06 8.14
C TYR A 27 -1.69 9.82 8.32
N ASN A 28 -2.74 9.96 9.12
CA ASN A 28 -3.68 8.89 9.45
C ASN A 28 -4.44 8.41 8.20
N PRO A 29 -4.43 7.10 7.87
CA PRO A 29 -5.24 6.55 6.79
C PRO A 29 -6.73 6.85 6.92
N GLU A 30 -7.29 6.89 8.14
CA GLU A 30 -8.73 7.17 8.32
C GLU A 30 -9.06 8.60 7.91
N ASP A 31 -8.25 9.59 8.29
CA ASP A 31 -8.47 11.00 7.95
C ASP A 31 -8.31 11.25 6.45
N ILE A 32 -7.36 10.56 5.81
CA ILE A 32 -7.17 10.56 4.35
C ILE A 32 -8.42 9.99 3.64
N VAL A 33 -8.95 8.85 4.10
CA VAL A 33 -10.16 8.25 3.53
C VAL A 33 -11.38 9.14 3.74
N ASN A 34 -11.57 9.68 4.95
CA ASN A 34 -12.63 10.64 5.26
C ASN A 34 -12.58 11.85 4.30
N ASN A 35 -11.39 12.40 4.06
CA ASN A 35 -11.20 13.51 3.14
C ASN A 35 -11.41 13.15 1.66
N LEU A 36 -11.05 11.94 1.22
CA LEU A 36 -11.42 11.47 -0.13
C LEU A 36 -12.95 11.36 -0.27
N LEU A 37 -13.64 10.85 0.75
CA LEU A 37 -15.10 10.74 0.77
C LEU A 37 -15.79 12.11 0.82
N ARG A 38 -15.24 13.10 1.55
CA ARG A 38 -15.66 14.51 1.49
C ARG A 38 -15.54 15.06 0.07
N ARG A 39 -14.37 14.85 -0.54
CA ARG A 39 -14.07 15.33 -1.90
C ARG A 39 -14.96 14.73 -2.98
N MET A 40 -15.41 13.47 -2.80
CA MET A 40 -16.42 12.84 -3.66
C MET A 40 -17.80 13.50 -3.58
N ARG A 41 -18.19 13.96 -2.38
CA ARG A 41 -19.46 14.67 -2.14
C ARG A 41 -19.43 16.16 -2.53
N GLY A 42 -18.26 16.68 -2.93
CA GLY A 42 -18.05 18.09 -3.24
C GLY A 42 -17.85 18.97 -2.00
N GLU A 43 -17.56 18.37 -0.85
CA GLU A 43 -17.23 19.08 0.40
C GLU A 43 -15.76 19.47 0.43
N GLU A 44 -15.44 20.51 1.20
CA GLU A 44 -14.04 20.90 1.48
C GLU A 44 -13.34 19.87 2.38
N TYR A 45 -12.00 19.87 2.34
CA TYR A 45 -11.18 19.00 3.15
C TYR A 45 -11.10 19.48 4.61
N GLU A 46 -11.24 18.55 5.57
CA GLU A 46 -10.83 18.78 6.96
C GLU A 46 -9.30 18.83 7.07
N LYS A 47 -8.80 19.68 7.98
CA LYS A 47 -7.36 19.81 8.23
C LYS A 47 -6.80 18.52 8.83
N MET A 48 -5.93 17.85 8.07
CA MET A 48 -5.20 16.68 8.56
C MET A 48 -3.94 17.11 9.29
N HIS A 49 -3.69 16.49 10.45
CA HIS A 49 -2.46 16.68 11.22
C HIS A 49 -1.55 15.44 11.07
N PRO A 50 -0.22 15.61 11.17
CA PRO A 50 0.72 14.49 11.11
C PRO A 50 0.42 13.43 12.17
N TRP A 51 0.48 12.15 11.78
CA TRP A 51 0.14 11.02 12.64
C TRP A 51 1.04 9.83 12.33
N TYR A 52 1.46 9.12 13.38
CA TYR A 52 2.43 8.04 13.30
C TYR A 52 1.89 6.80 14.02
N ASN A 53 1.75 5.69 13.28
CA ASN A 53 1.15 4.47 13.80
C ASN A 53 1.91 3.91 15.01
N GLY A 54 1.21 3.77 16.13
CA GLY A 54 1.76 3.24 17.39
C GLY A 54 2.52 4.24 18.27
N PHE A 55 2.76 5.48 17.80
CA PHE A 55 3.30 6.56 18.62
C PHE A 55 2.26 7.01 19.66
N LYS A 56 2.68 7.18 20.91
CA LYS A 56 1.79 7.51 22.04
C LYS A 56 1.93 8.94 22.55
N GLY A 57 3.00 9.62 22.17
CA GLY A 57 3.28 11.00 22.58
C GLY A 57 2.42 11.99 21.82
N GLU A 58 2.64 13.28 22.09
CA GLU A 58 1.80 14.35 21.57
C GLU A 58 2.38 14.98 20.28
N ILE A 59 1.51 15.40 19.37
CA ILE A 59 1.85 16.14 18.16
C ILE A 59 0.96 17.39 18.09
N ILE A 60 1.49 18.55 18.50
CA ILE A 60 0.78 19.84 18.54
C ILE A 60 1.22 20.72 17.37
N GLU A 61 0.29 21.41 16.70
CA GLU A 61 0.63 22.50 15.79
C GLU A 61 0.86 23.80 16.58
N GLU A 62 2.10 24.29 16.61
CA GLU A 62 2.47 25.54 17.33
C GLU A 62 2.20 26.79 16.48
N SER A 63 2.26 26.64 15.15
CA SER A 63 1.95 27.65 14.14
C SER A 63 1.74 26.95 12.81
N GLU A 64 1.14 27.63 11.82
CA GLU A 64 0.71 27.02 10.56
C GLU A 64 1.83 26.19 9.88
N GLY A 65 1.61 24.86 9.81
CA GLY A 65 2.57 23.93 9.22
C GLY A 65 3.86 23.72 10.04
N SER A 66 3.88 24.08 11.32
CA SER A 66 4.99 23.90 12.26
C SER A 66 4.52 23.12 13.49
N TYR A 67 5.05 21.91 13.67
CA TYR A 67 4.60 20.94 14.65
C TYR A 67 5.66 20.68 15.72
N LYS A 68 5.23 20.63 16.97
CA LYS A 68 5.98 20.11 18.12
C LYS A 68 5.57 18.67 18.37
N VAL A 69 6.56 17.80 18.50
CA VAL A 69 6.43 16.40 18.90
C VAL A 69 7.05 16.23 20.27
N THR A 70 6.27 15.74 21.22
CA THR A 70 6.70 15.51 22.60
C THR A 70 6.60 14.03 22.93
N GLY A 71 7.62 13.49 23.60
CA GLY A 71 7.61 12.13 24.14
C GLY A 71 6.69 12.01 25.36
N ILE A 72 6.88 10.98 26.17
CA ILE A 72 6.20 10.88 27.47
C ILE A 72 7.26 10.74 28.55
N ILE A 73 7.20 11.63 29.55
CA ILE A 73 7.98 11.58 30.79
C ILE A 73 7.07 11.92 31.96
N GLU A 74 7.05 11.07 32.98
CA GLU A 74 6.21 11.21 34.17
C GLU A 74 7.08 11.16 35.44
N GLN A 75 6.70 11.92 36.47
CA GLN A 75 7.35 11.88 37.78
C GLN A 75 6.64 10.87 38.69
N ILE A 76 7.38 9.89 39.20
CA ILE A 76 6.86 8.81 40.03
C ILE A 76 7.05 9.09 41.54
N ASP A 77 8.20 9.68 41.91
CA ASP A 77 8.51 10.08 43.30
C ASP A 77 9.47 11.30 43.34
N SER A 78 10.02 11.67 44.52
CA SER A 78 10.93 12.83 44.67
C SER A 78 12.29 12.65 43.96
N THR A 79 12.60 11.45 43.48
CA THR A 79 13.87 11.08 42.84
C THR A 79 13.73 10.32 41.53
N THR A 80 12.55 9.78 41.20
CA THR A 80 12.34 8.88 40.04
C THR A 80 11.44 9.48 38.96
N LEU A 81 11.91 9.42 37.70
CA LEU A 81 11.14 9.72 36.48
C LEU A 81 11.02 8.45 35.62
N GLU A 82 9.88 8.28 34.95
CA GLU A 82 9.68 7.25 33.92
C GLU A 82 9.54 7.89 32.53
N ILE A 83 10.29 7.40 31.54
CA ILE A 83 10.26 7.86 30.15
C ILE A 83 9.74 6.71 29.29
N THR A 84 8.48 6.77 28.86
CA THR A 84 7.76 5.67 28.20
C THR A 84 7.54 5.87 26.70
N GLU A 85 7.91 7.03 26.16
CA GLU A 85 7.87 7.32 24.72
C GLU A 85 8.91 8.39 24.33
N LEU A 86 9.51 8.27 23.14
CA LEU A 86 10.51 9.22 22.63
C LEU A 86 9.97 10.00 21.42
N PRO A 87 10.37 11.28 21.22
CA PRO A 87 9.95 12.04 20.04
C PRO A 87 10.30 11.34 18.72
N ILE A 88 9.42 11.46 17.73
CA ILE A 88 9.55 10.81 16.42
C ILE A 88 10.95 11.02 15.80
N GLY A 89 11.53 9.92 15.32
CA GLY A 89 12.89 9.88 14.79
C GLY A 89 14.00 10.07 15.85
N VAL A 90 13.72 9.90 17.14
CA VAL A 90 14.74 9.57 18.15
C VAL A 90 14.78 8.05 18.28
N TRP A 91 15.95 7.45 18.14
CA TRP A 91 16.15 6.02 18.35
C TRP A 91 16.58 5.74 19.80
N THR A 92 16.10 4.62 20.36
CA THR A 92 16.34 4.25 21.77
C THR A 92 17.82 4.21 22.13
N GLN A 93 18.68 3.67 21.25
CA GLN A 93 20.13 3.62 21.46
C GLN A 93 20.78 5.02 21.51
N ASN A 94 20.43 5.90 20.56
CA ASN A 94 20.90 7.28 20.54
C ASN A 94 20.42 8.08 21.77
N TYR A 95 19.27 7.70 22.35
CA TYR A 95 18.77 8.32 23.58
C TYR A 95 19.44 7.76 24.84
N LYS A 96 19.73 6.46 24.88
CA LYS A 96 20.56 5.82 25.92
C LYS A 96 21.92 6.50 26.05
N GLU A 97 22.62 6.68 24.93
CA GLU A 97 23.92 7.38 24.87
C GLU A 97 23.81 8.81 25.45
N GLN A 98 22.68 9.49 25.22
CA GLN A 98 22.39 10.80 25.78
C GLN A 98 22.07 10.79 27.29
N LEU A 99 21.45 9.74 27.83
CA LEU A 99 21.31 9.57 29.28
C LEU A 99 22.68 9.30 29.95
N GLU A 100 23.60 8.63 29.25
CA GLU A 100 24.98 8.43 29.70
C GLU A 100 25.79 9.75 29.68
N GLU A 101 25.59 10.63 28.68
CA GLU A 101 26.09 12.02 28.69
C GLU A 101 25.57 12.80 29.92
N PHE A 102 24.27 12.66 30.25
CA PHE A 102 23.64 13.35 31.38
C PHE A 102 24.03 12.81 32.77
N MET A 103 24.56 11.58 32.85
CA MET A 103 25.10 10.97 34.06
C MET A 103 26.61 11.25 34.25
N THR A 104 27.37 11.31 33.16
CA THR A 104 28.84 11.50 33.22
C THR A 104 29.29 12.96 33.12
N GLY A 105 28.48 13.81 32.47
CA GLY A 105 28.78 15.23 32.21
C GLY A 105 29.68 15.42 30.99
N GLU A 106 29.21 16.20 30.00
CA GLU A 106 30.04 16.55 28.86
C GLU A 106 31.11 17.56 29.29
N LYS A 107 32.39 17.16 29.23
CA LYS A 107 33.54 17.94 29.73
C LYS A 107 33.54 19.39 29.23
N GLY A 108 33.15 20.31 30.11
CA GLY A 108 33.17 21.75 29.86
C GLY A 108 31.86 22.34 29.30
N LYS A 109 30.71 21.65 29.40
CA LYS A 109 29.41 22.17 28.94
C LYS A 109 28.25 22.03 29.92
N LYS A 110 28.07 20.86 30.56
CA LYS A 110 26.97 20.62 31.52
C LYS A 110 27.43 19.69 32.63
N ASP A 111 27.10 20.05 33.87
CA ASP A 111 27.27 19.18 35.03
C ASP A 111 26.34 17.96 34.95
N PRO A 112 26.76 16.78 35.43
CA PRO A 112 25.91 15.60 35.48
C PRO A 112 24.75 15.80 36.46
N PHE A 113 23.53 15.45 36.04
CA PHE A 113 22.32 15.61 36.86
C PHE A 113 21.56 14.31 37.11
N ILE A 114 21.80 13.27 36.29
CA ILE A 114 21.30 11.91 36.49
C ILE A 114 22.25 11.13 37.41
N LYS A 115 21.69 10.33 38.32
CA LYS A 115 22.42 9.48 39.27
C LYS A 115 22.52 8.02 38.81
N ASP A 116 21.45 7.48 38.23
CA ASP A 116 21.32 6.11 37.71
C ASP A 116 20.18 6.05 36.68
N TYR A 117 20.18 5.07 35.79
CA TYR A 117 19.00 4.77 34.95
C TYR A 117 18.88 3.26 34.68
N LYS A 118 17.65 2.80 34.41
CA LYS A 118 17.32 1.39 34.14
C LYS A 118 16.44 1.25 32.91
N GLU A 119 16.62 0.18 32.15
CA GLU A 119 15.96 -0.06 30.86
C GLU A 119 14.97 -1.23 30.97
N TYR A 120 13.72 -0.99 30.56
CA TYR A 120 12.65 -1.99 30.51
C TYR A 120 11.99 -2.04 29.11
N HIS A 121 12.79 -1.82 28.08
CA HIS A 121 12.36 -1.74 26.69
C HIS A 121 11.83 -3.07 26.14
N THR A 122 11.09 -3.00 25.03
CA THR A 122 10.73 -4.18 24.22
C THR A 122 11.16 -3.99 22.76
N ASP A 123 10.81 -4.96 21.91
CA ASP A 123 10.87 -4.85 20.45
C ASP A 123 10.05 -3.68 19.87
N THR A 124 9.09 -3.15 20.65
CA THR A 124 8.03 -2.25 20.17
C THR A 124 7.68 -1.13 21.16
N SER A 125 8.46 -0.92 22.23
CA SER A 125 8.22 0.13 23.22
C SER A 125 9.47 0.57 23.96
N VAL A 126 9.60 1.88 24.20
CA VAL A 126 10.60 2.46 25.10
C VAL A 126 10.08 2.44 26.54
N HIS A 127 11.00 2.29 27.50
CA HIS A 127 10.76 2.52 28.92
C HIS A 127 12.12 2.68 29.63
N PHE A 128 12.49 3.90 30.02
CA PHE A 128 13.59 4.18 30.95
C PHE A 128 13.02 4.57 32.32
N VAL A 129 13.58 4.03 33.40
CA VAL A 129 13.40 4.54 34.77
C VAL A 129 14.67 5.31 35.13
N VAL A 130 14.58 6.62 35.36
CA VAL A 130 15.70 7.51 35.64
C VAL A 130 15.68 7.94 37.10
N THR A 131 16.80 7.83 37.80
CA THR A 131 16.96 8.30 39.18
C THR A 131 17.86 9.52 39.26
N LEU A 132 17.42 10.54 40.00
CA LEU A 132 18.10 11.80 40.27
C LEU A 132 18.43 11.94 41.78
N THR A 133 19.00 13.08 42.16
CA THR A 133 18.93 13.59 43.55
C THR A 133 17.74 14.54 43.67
N GLU A 134 17.20 14.71 44.88
CA GLU A 134 16.06 15.62 45.13
C GLU A 134 16.39 17.05 44.68
N GLU A 135 17.58 17.57 45.05
CA GLU A 135 18.09 18.86 44.56
C GLU A 135 18.14 18.99 43.03
N ASN A 136 18.25 17.89 42.28
CA ASN A 136 18.25 17.92 40.81
C ASN A 136 16.85 17.71 40.24
N MET A 137 15.98 16.98 40.95
CA MET A 137 14.56 16.87 40.60
C MET A 137 13.91 18.26 40.59
N ASP A 138 14.08 19.04 41.67
CA ASP A 138 13.51 20.39 41.78
C ASP A 138 13.91 21.29 40.59
N LYS A 139 15.22 21.30 40.25
CA LYS A 139 15.77 22.06 39.11
C LYS A 139 15.26 21.56 37.75
N VAL A 140 14.93 20.28 37.62
CA VAL A 140 14.41 19.66 36.39
C VAL A 140 12.92 19.97 36.24
N VAL A 141 12.17 19.98 37.33
CA VAL A 141 10.76 20.40 37.36
C VAL A 141 10.62 21.89 37.07
N GLU A 142 11.52 22.74 37.59
CA GLU A 142 11.56 24.18 37.30
C GLU A 142 11.92 24.48 35.82
N GLU A 143 12.83 23.71 35.20
CA GLU A 143 13.20 23.87 33.78
C GLU A 143 12.22 23.19 32.79
N GLY A 144 11.30 22.35 33.31
CA GLY A 144 10.38 21.51 32.54
C GLY A 144 11.00 20.17 32.12
N LEU A 145 10.32 19.06 32.46
CA LEU A 145 10.81 17.70 32.28
C LEU A 145 11.22 17.41 30.83
N GLU A 146 10.34 17.71 29.87
CA GLU A 146 10.48 17.39 28.45
C GLU A 146 11.55 18.24 27.78
N SER A 147 11.72 19.48 28.24
CA SER A 147 12.78 20.40 27.82
C SER A 147 14.15 19.88 28.28
N LYS A 148 14.28 19.63 29.59
CA LYS A 148 15.53 19.21 30.23
C LYS A 148 16.02 17.84 29.75
N PHE A 149 15.11 16.90 29.54
CA PHE A 149 15.39 15.57 28.98
C PHE A 149 15.43 15.51 27.45
N LYS A 150 15.27 16.65 26.75
CA LYS A 150 15.21 16.75 25.27
C LYS A 150 14.14 15.85 24.62
N LEU A 151 13.05 15.57 25.33
CA LEU A 151 11.89 14.83 24.86
C LEU A 151 10.91 15.73 24.09
N THR A 152 11.43 16.72 23.38
CA THR A 152 10.70 17.60 22.46
C THR A 152 11.52 17.78 21.18
N LYS A 153 10.85 17.67 20.03
CA LYS A 153 11.36 18.07 18.71
C LYS A 153 10.33 18.94 18.01
N SER A 154 10.78 19.81 17.11
CA SER A 154 9.88 20.50 16.19
C SER A 154 10.23 20.19 14.73
N PHE A 155 9.23 20.07 13.86
CA PHE A 155 9.40 19.92 12.41
C PHE A 155 8.39 20.78 11.64
N LYS A 156 8.62 20.97 10.33
CA LYS A 156 7.74 21.76 9.46
C LYS A 156 7.27 20.96 8.24
N THR A 157 6.06 21.23 7.78
CA THR A 157 5.43 20.58 6.60
C THR A 157 5.59 21.41 5.32
N THR A 158 6.53 22.36 5.28
CA THR A 158 6.65 23.36 4.21
C THR A 158 7.45 22.90 2.99
N ASN A 159 8.08 21.72 3.05
CA ASN A 159 9.03 21.22 2.04
C ASN A 159 8.50 19.96 1.31
N MET A 160 7.27 20.06 0.80
CA MET A 160 6.60 18.97 0.07
C MET A 160 6.93 19.07 -1.41
N VAL A 161 7.96 18.36 -1.87
CA VAL A 161 8.41 18.38 -3.27
C VAL A 161 8.30 16.97 -3.85
N LEU A 162 7.43 16.80 -4.85
CA LEU A 162 7.11 15.50 -5.45
C LEU A 162 7.09 15.61 -6.98
N PHE A 163 7.14 14.47 -7.66
CA PHE A 163 6.83 14.40 -9.09
C PHE A 163 5.32 14.38 -9.31
N ASP A 164 4.83 15.15 -10.28
CA ASP A 164 3.43 15.14 -10.73
C ASP A 164 3.13 13.93 -11.64
N SER A 165 1.87 13.82 -12.09
CA SER A 165 1.41 12.77 -13.02
C SER A 165 2.08 12.81 -14.40
N LYS A 166 2.86 13.86 -14.70
CA LYS A 166 3.61 14.09 -15.94
C LYS A 166 5.13 14.02 -15.72
N LEU A 167 5.56 13.46 -14.58
CA LEU A 167 6.96 13.30 -14.14
C LEU A 167 7.73 14.63 -14.02
N LYS A 168 7.04 15.74 -13.71
CA LYS A 168 7.64 17.05 -13.45
C LYS A 168 7.74 17.30 -11.95
N ILE A 169 8.85 17.88 -11.50
CA ILE A 169 9.02 18.28 -10.10
C ILE A 169 8.07 19.44 -9.80
N LYS A 170 7.20 19.26 -8.81
CA LYS A 170 6.26 20.26 -8.29
C LYS A 170 6.49 20.40 -6.78
N LYS A 171 6.64 21.63 -6.31
CA LYS A 171 6.47 21.97 -4.89
C LYS A 171 4.98 22.13 -4.63
N TYR A 172 4.51 21.54 -3.54
CA TYR A 172 3.17 21.67 -3.01
C TYR A 172 3.26 22.55 -1.76
N ASP A 173 2.31 23.48 -1.60
CA ASP A 173 2.27 24.39 -0.45
C ASP A 173 1.31 23.86 0.64
N THR A 174 0.30 23.09 0.26
CA THR A 174 -0.64 22.43 1.19
C THR A 174 -0.87 20.97 0.83
N ILE A 175 -1.26 20.17 1.82
CA ILE A 175 -1.62 18.74 1.65
C ILE A 175 -2.79 18.60 0.67
N ASN A 176 -3.73 19.55 0.70
CA ASN A 176 -4.92 19.55 -0.16
C ASN A 176 -4.56 19.59 -1.65
N GLN A 177 -3.48 20.28 -2.05
CA GLN A 177 -2.98 20.24 -3.43
C GLN A 177 -2.48 18.85 -3.85
N ILE A 178 -1.93 18.05 -2.91
CA ILE A 178 -1.52 16.65 -3.15
C ILE A 178 -2.78 15.77 -3.26
N MET A 179 -3.78 16.01 -2.40
CA MET A 179 -5.06 15.32 -2.42
C MET A 179 -5.82 15.56 -3.74
N ASP A 180 -5.90 16.80 -4.23
CA ASP A 180 -6.61 17.12 -5.48
C ASP A 180 -5.92 16.57 -6.74
N ASP A 181 -4.59 16.70 -6.85
CA ASP A 181 -3.81 16.12 -7.95
C ASP A 181 -3.96 14.58 -7.98
N PHE A 182 -3.94 13.94 -6.80
CA PHE A 182 -4.18 12.50 -6.67
C PHE A 182 -5.64 12.14 -6.99
N TYR A 183 -6.61 12.91 -6.51
CA TYR A 183 -8.04 12.64 -6.66
C TYR A 183 -8.46 12.63 -8.13
N GLN A 184 -8.04 13.64 -8.89
CA GLN A 184 -8.30 13.73 -10.33
C GLN A 184 -7.72 12.52 -11.07
N LEU A 185 -6.40 12.29 -10.92
CA LEU A 185 -5.72 11.15 -11.54
C LEU A 185 -6.34 9.80 -11.14
N ARG A 186 -6.81 9.66 -9.90
CA ARG A 186 -7.42 8.40 -9.43
C ARG A 186 -8.81 8.19 -10.01
N LEU A 187 -9.63 9.24 -10.12
CA LEU A 187 -10.97 9.15 -10.72
C LEU A 187 -10.91 8.80 -12.22
N ASP A 188 -10.02 9.44 -12.98
CA ASP A 188 -9.72 9.13 -14.40
C ASP A 188 -9.39 7.64 -14.65
N TYR A 189 -8.86 6.95 -13.64
CA TYR A 189 -8.52 5.53 -13.71
C TYR A 189 -9.63 4.62 -13.17
N TYR A 190 -10.57 5.11 -12.36
CA TYR A 190 -11.83 4.40 -12.07
C TYR A 190 -12.78 4.41 -13.27
N GLU A 191 -12.79 5.47 -14.07
CA GLU A 191 -13.50 5.50 -15.36
C GLU A 191 -12.97 4.40 -16.28
N LYS A 192 -11.66 4.38 -16.55
CA LYS A 192 -11.00 3.33 -17.35
C LYS A 192 -11.20 1.92 -16.77
N ARG A 193 -11.18 1.77 -15.44
CA ARG A 193 -11.51 0.48 -14.76
C ARG A 193 -12.97 0.09 -15.01
N LYS A 194 -13.93 1.01 -14.92
CA LYS A 194 -15.34 0.73 -15.20
C LYS A 194 -15.55 0.35 -16.66
N GLU A 195 -14.97 1.10 -17.60
CA GLU A 195 -15.03 0.79 -19.03
C GLU A 195 -14.49 -0.61 -19.34
N TRP A 196 -13.31 -0.95 -18.81
CA TRP A 196 -12.70 -2.26 -18.99
C TRP A 196 -13.55 -3.39 -18.38
N LEU A 197 -14.03 -3.22 -17.14
CA LEU A 197 -14.90 -4.21 -16.48
C LEU A 197 -16.23 -4.40 -17.23
N VAL A 198 -16.86 -3.33 -17.71
CA VAL A 198 -18.11 -3.39 -18.50
C VAL A 198 -17.85 -4.05 -19.85
N SER A 199 -16.69 -3.81 -20.48
CA SER A 199 -16.30 -4.47 -21.74
C SER A 199 -16.10 -5.97 -21.55
N GLU A 200 -15.32 -6.38 -20.54
CA GLU A 200 -15.04 -7.79 -20.26
C GLU A 200 -16.30 -8.56 -19.82
N MET A 201 -17.12 -7.97 -18.94
CA MET A 201 -18.40 -8.58 -18.57
C MET A 201 -19.38 -8.64 -19.73
N ARG A 202 -19.34 -7.69 -20.68
CA ARG A 202 -20.12 -7.76 -21.93
C ARG A 202 -19.64 -8.93 -22.80
N LYS A 203 -18.33 -9.08 -23.03
CA LYS A 203 -17.76 -10.25 -23.74
C LYS A 203 -18.22 -11.56 -23.08
N ALA A 204 -18.23 -11.64 -21.74
CA ALA A 204 -18.71 -12.81 -21.00
C ALA A 204 -20.22 -13.08 -21.16
N CYS A 205 -21.07 -12.05 -21.09
CA CYS A 205 -22.52 -12.17 -21.30
C CYS A 205 -22.84 -12.64 -22.72
N GLU A 206 -22.18 -12.07 -23.73
CA GLU A 206 -22.35 -12.42 -25.13
C GLU A 206 -21.89 -13.85 -25.44
N GLN A 207 -20.82 -14.34 -24.79
CA GLN A 207 -20.46 -15.76 -24.84
C GLN A 207 -21.53 -16.66 -24.22
N LEU A 208 -22.11 -16.29 -23.08
CA LEU A 208 -23.15 -17.08 -22.40
C LEU A 208 -24.45 -17.10 -23.21
N GLU A 209 -24.85 -15.98 -23.80
CA GLU A 209 -25.97 -15.89 -24.73
C GLU A 209 -25.78 -16.82 -25.93
N ASN A 210 -24.62 -16.76 -26.59
CA ASN A 210 -24.30 -17.65 -27.72
C ASN A 210 -24.24 -19.13 -27.31
N LYS A 211 -23.73 -19.48 -26.11
CA LYS A 211 -23.76 -20.86 -25.57
C LYS A 211 -25.19 -21.36 -25.35
N VAL A 212 -26.05 -20.55 -24.71
CA VAL A 212 -27.47 -20.87 -24.50
C VAL A 212 -28.19 -21.04 -25.84
N ARG A 213 -27.96 -20.13 -26.80
CA ARG A 213 -28.55 -20.19 -28.13
C ARG A 213 -28.09 -21.44 -28.91
N PHE A 214 -26.79 -21.73 -28.94
CA PHE A 214 -26.20 -22.87 -29.63
C PHE A 214 -26.78 -24.21 -29.13
N VAL A 215 -26.80 -24.40 -27.81
CA VAL A 215 -27.38 -25.60 -27.18
C VAL A 215 -28.88 -25.70 -27.45
N THR A 216 -29.62 -24.60 -27.37
CA THR A 216 -31.07 -24.58 -27.62
C THR A 216 -31.38 -24.90 -29.08
N GLU A 217 -30.70 -24.27 -30.05
CA GLU A 217 -30.89 -24.53 -31.49
C GLU A 217 -30.52 -25.97 -31.87
N ILE A 218 -29.58 -26.62 -31.18
CA ILE A 218 -29.24 -28.05 -31.38
C ILE A 218 -30.37 -28.95 -30.86
N ILE A 219 -30.88 -28.71 -29.65
CA ILE A 219 -31.95 -29.52 -29.03
C ILE A 219 -33.27 -29.38 -29.80
N GLU A 220 -33.56 -28.19 -30.31
CA GLU A 220 -34.72 -27.92 -31.17
C GLU A 220 -34.54 -28.42 -32.62
N GLY A 221 -33.39 -29.03 -32.97
CA GLY A 221 -33.09 -29.51 -34.33
C GLY A 221 -32.83 -28.42 -35.37
N LYS A 222 -32.86 -27.13 -34.98
CA LYS A 222 -32.62 -25.96 -35.84
C LYS A 222 -31.17 -25.84 -36.29
N LEU A 223 -30.22 -26.45 -35.57
CA LEU A 223 -28.79 -26.46 -35.87
C LEU A 223 -28.21 -27.88 -35.82
N ILE A 224 -27.96 -28.48 -37.00
CA ILE A 224 -27.50 -29.86 -37.11
C ILE A 224 -25.97 -29.92 -37.27
N ILE A 225 -25.26 -30.10 -36.15
CA ILE A 225 -23.80 -30.27 -36.12
C ILE A 225 -23.33 -31.72 -36.40
N GLN A 226 -24.22 -32.70 -36.26
CA GLN A 226 -23.88 -34.12 -36.39
C GLN A 226 -23.43 -34.47 -37.82
N ASN A 227 -22.30 -35.19 -37.92
CA ASN A 227 -21.69 -35.64 -39.18
C ASN A 227 -21.47 -34.52 -40.24
N ARG A 228 -21.17 -33.29 -39.79
CA ARG A 228 -20.79 -32.17 -40.67
C ARG A 228 -19.28 -31.89 -40.57
N LYS A 229 -18.67 -31.45 -41.68
CA LYS A 229 -17.27 -30.98 -41.68
C LYS A 229 -17.18 -29.67 -40.88
N ARG A 230 -16.15 -29.55 -40.01
CA ARG A 230 -15.94 -28.39 -39.11
C ARG A 230 -16.13 -27.03 -39.80
N ASN A 231 -15.50 -26.82 -40.95
CA ASN A 231 -15.55 -25.57 -41.71
C ASN A 231 -16.99 -25.19 -42.15
N VAL A 232 -17.84 -26.19 -42.44
CA VAL A 232 -19.26 -25.96 -42.78
C VAL A 232 -20.05 -25.53 -41.54
N ILE A 233 -19.76 -26.13 -40.38
CA ILE A 233 -20.38 -25.71 -39.10
C ILE A 233 -20.02 -24.24 -38.80
N ILE A 234 -18.75 -23.86 -38.97
CA ILE A 234 -18.27 -22.48 -38.76
C ILE A 234 -18.92 -21.51 -39.75
N HIS A 235 -19.05 -21.89 -41.02
CA HIS A 235 -19.78 -21.09 -42.01
C HIS A 235 -21.23 -20.84 -41.56
N THR A 236 -21.95 -21.90 -41.18
CA THR A 236 -23.32 -21.80 -40.67
C THR A 236 -23.43 -21.01 -39.36
N LEU A 237 -22.43 -21.04 -38.47
CA LEU A 237 -22.40 -20.18 -37.28
C LEU A 237 -22.24 -18.69 -37.66
N LYS A 238 -21.37 -18.37 -38.62
CA LYS A 238 -21.21 -17.00 -39.16
C LYS A 238 -22.49 -16.52 -39.87
N GLU A 239 -23.09 -17.34 -40.74
CA GLU A 239 -24.36 -17.05 -41.43
C GLU A 239 -25.53 -16.81 -40.45
N ARG A 240 -25.57 -17.54 -39.32
CA ARG A 240 -26.60 -17.39 -38.28
C ARG A 240 -26.32 -16.27 -37.28
N GLY A 241 -25.26 -15.48 -37.48
CA GLY A 241 -24.91 -14.33 -36.64
C GLY A 241 -24.45 -14.70 -35.22
N TYR A 242 -23.82 -15.87 -35.04
CA TYR A 242 -23.12 -16.15 -33.78
C TYR A 242 -21.85 -15.29 -33.71
N LYS A 243 -21.53 -14.76 -32.53
CA LYS A 243 -20.34 -13.91 -32.36
C LYS A 243 -19.06 -14.75 -32.27
N ASP A 244 -18.05 -14.35 -33.03
CA ASP A 244 -16.70 -14.89 -32.99
C ASP A 244 -15.92 -14.15 -31.87
N VAL A 245 -15.36 -14.89 -30.91
CA VAL A 245 -14.69 -14.29 -29.73
C VAL A 245 -13.33 -13.70 -30.07
N ASN A 246 -12.70 -14.13 -31.17
CA ASN A 246 -11.38 -13.66 -31.58
C ASN A 246 -11.47 -12.43 -32.50
N ALA A 247 -12.69 -12.03 -32.91
CA ALA A 247 -12.91 -10.93 -33.85
C ALA A 247 -12.96 -9.53 -33.19
N SER A 248 -12.74 -9.42 -31.88
CA SER A 248 -12.74 -8.12 -31.16
C SER A 248 -11.38 -7.43 -31.08
N ASP A 249 -10.33 -8.08 -31.56
CA ASP A 249 -8.94 -7.69 -31.30
C ASP A 249 -8.24 -7.46 -32.65
N GLU A 250 -8.42 -6.27 -33.24
CA GLU A 250 -8.08 -5.94 -34.64
C GLU A 250 -6.57 -5.96 -35.01
N ASP A 251 -5.68 -6.37 -34.09
CA ASP A 251 -4.24 -6.08 -34.17
C ASP A 251 -3.35 -7.33 -33.93
N ASN A 252 -3.80 -8.51 -34.36
CA ASN A 252 -2.96 -9.73 -34.39
C ASN A 252 -3.30 -10.74 -35.51
N SER A 253 -3.24 -10.29 -36.77
CA SER A 253 -3.29 -11.15 -37.95
C SER A 253 -1.99 -11.94 -38.14
N SER A 254 -1.66 -12.81 -37.18
CA SER A 254 -0.53 -13.75 -37.23
C SER A 254 -0.95 -15.05 -37.93
N GLU A 255 -0.27 -15.41 -39.02
CA GLU A 255 -0.64 -16.56 -39.85
C GLU A 255 -0.36 -17.91 -39.16
N THR A 256 -1.33 -18.42 -38.39
CA THR A 256 -1.36 -19.84 -37.96
C THR A 256 -2.70 -20.49 -38.34
N ALA A 257 -2.93 -20.57 -39.65
CA ALA A 257 -4.10 -21.23 -40.23
C ALA A 257 -4.11 -22.74 -39.92
N ASN A 258 -4.88 -23.13 -38.89
CA ASN A 258 -5.49 -24.48 -38.71
C ASN A 258 -6.32 -24.59 -37.40
N ASN A 259 -6.20 -23.65 -36.45
CA ASN A 259 -7.02 -23.60 -35.23
C ASN A 259 -7.69 -22.23 -34.95
N ALA A 260 -7.60 -21.29 -35.89
CA ALA A 260 -7.99 -19.88 -35.72
C ALA A 260 -9.53 -19.63 -35.79
N ASP A 261 -10.35 -20.53 -35.24
CA ASP A 261 -11.80 -20.37 -35.20
C ASP A 261 -12.25 -19.89 -33.80
N GLY A 262 -12.59 -18.60 -33.64
CA GLY A 262 -13.06 -18.07 -32.36
C GLY A 262 -14.47 -18.51 -31.95
N PHE A 263 -15.01 -19.55 -32.60
CA PHE A 263 -16.16 -20.35 -32.16
C PHE A 263 -15.76 -21.54 -31.27
N GLY A 264 -14.48 -21.70 -30.92
CA GLY A 264 -14.00 -22.77 -30.03
C GLY A 264 -14.76 -22.85 -28.70
N TYR A 265 -15.26 -21.73 -28.16
CA TYR A 265 -16.07 -21.67 -26.95
C TYR A 265 -17.46 -22.34 -27.05
N LEU A 266 -17.94 -22.60 -28.29
CA LEU A 266 -19.14 -23.39 -28.58
C LEU A 266 -18.76 -24.82 -28.97
N LEU A 267 -17.81 -24.96 -29.90
CA LEU A 267 -17.46 -26.26 -30.50
C LEU A 267 -16.75 -27.21 -29.52
N ASN A 268 -16.10 -26.68 -28.48
CA ASN A 268 -15.44 -27.48 -27.44
C ASN A 268 -16.37 -27.79 -26.24
N MET A 269 -17.67 -27.45 -26.32
CA MET A 269 -18.64 -27.82 -25.28
C MET A 269 -18.85 -29.34 -25.25
N SER A 270 -18.67 -29.95 -24.07
CA SER A 270 -18.87 -31.40 -23.90
C SER A 270 -20.34 -31.78 -24.04
N LEU A 271 -20.62 -32.95 -24.63
CA LEU A 271 -21.96 -33.40 -25.05
C LEU A 271 -23.05 -33.34 -23.96
N TRP A 272 -22.67 -33.50 -22.68
CA TRP A 272 -23.60 -33.40 -21.56
C TRP A 272 -24.21 -32.00 -21.37
N HIS A 273 -23.67 -30.95 -22.01
CA HIS A 273 -24.30 -29.63 -22.04
C HIS A 273 -25.62 -29.60 -22.83
N LEU A 274 -25.94 -30.65 -23.59
CA LEU A 274 -27.26 -30.83 -24.23
C LEU A 274 -28.32 -31.43 -23.28
N THR A 275 -27.97 -31.74 -22.03
CA THR A 275 -28.96 -32.18 -21.01
C THR A 275 -29.79 -31.00 -20.52
N TRP A 276 -31.08 -31.25 -20.25
CA TRP A 276 -32.04 -30.23 -19.80
C TRP A 276 -31.52 -29.42 -18.59
N GLU A 277 -30.96 -30.11 -17.59
CA GLU A 277 -30.36 -29.51 -16.38
C GLU A 277 -29.25 -28.51 -16.72
N LYS A 278 -28.36 -28.84 -17.66
CA LYS A 278 -27.28 -27.93 -18.04
C LYS A 278 -27.75 -26.81 -18.97
N VAL A 279 -28.84 -26.98 -19.73
CA VAL A 279 -29.49 -25.86 -20.43
C VAL A 279 -30.08 -24.86 -19.43
N GLU A 280 -30.77 -25.34 -18.39
CA GLU A 280 -31.33 -24.49 -17.35
C GLU A 280 -30.22 -23.76 -16.58
N GLN A 281 -29.17 -24.47 -16.16
CA GLN A 281 -28.02 -23.84 -15.51
C GLN A 281 -27.32 -22.82 -16.44
N LEU A 282 -27.13 -23.09 -17.73
CA LEU A 282 -26.55 -22.10 -18.67
C LEU A 282 -27.43 -20.84 -18.84
N LYS A 283 -28.77 -20.99 -18.80
CA LYS A 283 -29.69 -19.85 -18.79
C LYS A 283 -29.53 -19.04 -17.50
N LYS A 284 -29.50 -19.70 -16.34
CA LYS A 284 -29.24 -19.08 -15.04
C LYS A 284 -27.86 -18.39 -14.96
N ASP A 285 -26.83 -19.00 -15.53
CA ASP A 285 -25.47 -18.45 -15.64
C ASP A 285 -25.49 -17.15 -16.46
N ARG A 286 -26.17 -17.15 -17.62
CA ARG A 286 -26.39 -15.96 -18.47
C ARG A 286 -27.16 -14.86 -17.74
N ASP A 287 -28.29 -15.20 -17.13
CA ASP A 287 -29.20 -14.22 -16.52
C ASP A 287 -28.59 -13.59 -15.25
N GLY A 288 -27.85 -14.38 -14.47
CA GLY A 288 -27.01 -13.86 -13.38
C GLY A 288 -25.95 -12.89 -13.87
N LYS A 289 -25.18 -13.26 -14.91
CA LYS A 289 -24.11 -12.40 -15.45
C LYS A 289 -24.63 -11.11 -16.08
N GLN A 290 -25.79 -11.15 -16.72
CA GLN A 290 -26.47 -9.97 -17.25
C GLN A 290 -26.91 -9.03 -16.11
N ASN A 291 -27.46 -9.57 -15.02
CA ASN A 291 -27.80 -8.77 -13.83
C ASN A 291 -26.56 -8.13 -13.18
N GLU A 292 -25.44 -8.86 -13.06
CA GLU A 292 -24.17 -8.29 -12.58
C GLU A 292 -23.67 -7.14 -13.49
N LEU A 293 -23.78 -7.30 -14.82
CA LEU A 293 -23.40 -6.28 -15.81
C LEU A 293 -24.22 -4.99 -15.65
N ASP A 294 -25.54 -5.12 -15.46
CA ASP A 294 -26.42 -3.97 -15.33
C ASP A 294 -26.27 -3.27 -13.97
N ILE A 295 -25.98 -4.03 -12.90
CA ILE A 295 -25.53 -3.46 -11.61
C ILE A 295 -24.22 -2.68 -11.80
N LEU A 296 -23.19 -3.25 -12.45
CA LEU A 296 -21.92 -2.55 -12.72
C LEU A 296 -22.12 -1.28 -13.57
N ARG A 297 -23.04 -1.31 -14.53
CA ARG A 297 -23.39 -0.13 -15.35
C ARG A 297 -24.00 1.00 -14.51
N SER A 298 -24.85 0.66 -13.53
CA SER A 298 -25.52 1.64 -12.67
C SER A 298 -24.58 2.36 -11.69
N LYS A 299 -23.53 1.68 -11.17
CA LYS A 299 -22.53 2.29 -10.28
C LYS A 299 -21.71 3.37 -11.00
N SER A 300 -21.48 4.52 -10.38
CA SER A 300 -20.54 5.52 -10.88
C SER A 300 -19.07 5.10 -10.65
N PRO A 301 -18.08 5.76 -11.29
CA PRO A 301 -16.67 5.59 -10.96
C PRO A 301 -16.35 5.93 -9.50
N GLN A 302 -17.11 6.87 -8.89
CA GLN A 302 -16.98 7.23 -7.48
C GLN A 302 -17.52 6.13 -6.57
N ASP A 303 -18.62 5.46 -6.93
CA ASP A 303 -19.17 4.34 -6.14
C ASP A 303 -18.21 3.15 -6.10
N LEU A 304 -17.61 2.81 -7.24
CA LEU A 304 -16.58 1.77 -7.33
C LEU A 304 -15.32 2.10 -6.50
N TRP A 305 -15.01 3.39 -6.32
CA TRP A 305 -13.95 3.82 -5.43
C TRP A 305 -14.39 3.79 -3.96
N LYS A 306 -15.61 4.23 -3.66
CA LYS A 306 -16.18 4.19 -2.32
C LYS A 306 -16.23 2.77 -1.76
N GLU A 307 -16.59 1.79 -2.58
CA GLU A 307 -16.53 0.36 -2.23
C GLU A 307 -15.09 -0.10 -1.91
N ASP A 308 -14.12 0.18 -2.80
CA ASP A 308 -12.69 -0.09 -2.56
C ASP A 308 -12.17 0.56 -1.25
N LEU A 309 -12.69 1.73 -0.87
CA LEU A 309 -12.33 2.44 0.38
C LEU A 309 -13.01 1.85 1.61
N GLU A 310 -14.28 1.42 1.51
CA GLU A 310 -15.02 0.79 2.61
C GLU A 310 -14.42 -0.58 2.96
N ASP A 311 -14.10 -1.40 1.96
CA ASP A 311 -13.36 -2.66 2.14
C ASP A 311 -11.99 -2.44 2.81
N PHE A 312 -11.25 -1.40 2.39
CA PHE A 312 -10.00 -1.01 3.04
C PHE A 312 -10.18 -0.62 4.51
N MET A 313 -11.20 0.18 4.83
CA MET A 313 -11.44 0.62 6.21
C MET A 313 -11.85 -0.53 7.14
N VAL A 314 -12.56 -1.55 6.63
CA VAL A 314 -12.82 -2.79 7.36
C VAL A 314 -11.52 -3.56 7.62
N ALA A 315 -10.71 -3.78 6.59
CA ALA A 315 -9.44 -4.49 6.70
C ALA A 315 -8.42 -3.78 7.61
N TRP A 316 -8.39 -2.44 7.57
CA TRP A 316 -7.57 -1.59 8.43
C TRP A 316 -7.94 -1.73 9.90
N LYS A 317 -9.24 -1.60 10.23
CA LYS A 317 -9.74 -1.74 11.61
C LYS A 317 -9.52 -3.15 12.16
N GLU A 318 -9.70 -4.17 11.34
CA GLU A 318 -9.30 -5.54 11.69
C GLU A 318 -7.79 -5.67 11.96
N MET A 319 -6.93 -5.02 11.18
CA MET A 319 -5.47 -5.06 11.37
C MET A 319 -5.06 -4.38 12.68
N CYS A 320 -5.56 -3.17 12.95
CA CYS A 320 -5.31 -2.44 14.21
C CYS A 320 -5.74 -3.28 15.43
N ALA A 321 -6.98 -3.79 15.42
CA ALA A 321 -7.49 -4.61 16.53
C ALA A 321 -6.67 -5.89 16.75
N LYS A 322 -6.13 -6.53 15.68
CA LYS A 322 -5.24 -7.70 15.80
C LYS A 322 -3.90 -7.35 16.45
N VAL A 323 -3.36 -6.15 16.20
CA VAL A 323 -2.12 -5.66 16.85
C VAL A 323 -2.37 -5.38 18.33
N GLU A 324 -3.43 -4.65 18.68
CA GLU A 324 -3.81 -4.33 20.08
C GLU A 324 -4.04 -5.58 20.93
N ASN A 325 -4.77 -6.57 20.39
CA ASN A 325 -5.01 -7.85 21.05
C ASN A 325 -3.73 -8.70 21.18
N SER A 326 -2.74 -8.50 20.30
CA SER A 326 -1.44 -9.17 20.42
C SER A 326 -0.57 -8.54 21.52
N SER A 327 -0.54 -7.21 21.59
CA SER A 327 0.21 -6.47 22.62
C SER A 327 -0.36 -6.68 24.03
N SER A 328 -1.68 -6.61 24.19
CA SER A 328 -2.35 -6.79 25.50
C SER A 328 -2.33 -8.22 26.05
N ASN A 329 -2.01 -9.23 25.22
CA ASN A 329 -1.77 -10.60 25.67
C ASN A 329 -0.30 -10.87 26.06
N LYS A 330 0.69 -10.11 25.53
CA LYS A 330 2.10 -10.21 25.98
C LYS A 330 2.24 -9.83 27.47
N SER A 331 1.51 -8.81 27.93
CA SER A 331 1.64 -8.23 29.28
C SER A 331 0.95 -9.00 30.43
N LYS A 332 0.24 -10.11 30.15
CA LYS A 332 -0.52 -10.89 31.15
C LYS A 332 0.14 -12.19 31.63
N LYS A 333 1.44 -12.40 31.37
CA LYS A 333 2.19 -13.56 31.88
C LYS A 333 2.94 -13.22 33.18
N PRO A 334 2.49 -13.70 34.36
CA PRO A 334 3.25 -13.53 35.60
C PRO A 334 4.53 -14.38 35.57
N THR A 335 5.67 -13.75 35.83
CA THR A 335 6.97 -14.38 35.98
C THR A 335 7.04 -15.18 37.29
N LYS A 336 6.67 -16.47 37.24
CA LYS A 336 6.95 -17.39 38.35
C LYS A 336 8.46 -17.55 38.50
N SER A 337 9.00 -16.97 39.58
CA SER A 337 10.38 -17.10 40.01
C SER A 337 10.73 -18.56 40.33
N SER A 338 12.02 -18.88 40.22
CA SER A 338 12.54 -20.23 40.38
C SER A 338 12.85 -20.55 41.85
N SER A 339 12.53 -21.77 42.28
CA SER A 339 12.99 -22.31 43.56
C SER A 339 13.51 -23.75 43.40
N THR A 340 14.83 -23.85 43.40
CA THR A 340 15.69 -24.96 43.89
C THR A 340 15.33 -26.43 43.56
N LYS A 341 16.29 -27.10 42.89
CA LYS A 341 16.27 -28.54 42.59
C LYS A 341 16.19 -29.42 43.86
N ARG A 342 15.44 -30.53 43.79
CA ARG A 342 15.72 -31.77 44.55
C ARG A 342 15.37 -33.00 43.71
N ALA A 343 16.17 -34.05 43.82
CA ALA A 343 16.03 -35.26 43.00
C ALA A 343 15.19 -36.35 43.71
N PRO A 344 14.46 -37.20 42.97
CA PRO A 344 13.70 -38.31 43.55
C PRO A 344 14.59 -39.54 43.85
N PRO A 345 14.38 -40.25 44.98
CA PRO A 345 15.05 -41.53 45.27
C PRO A 345 14.45 -42.70 44.47
N LYS A 346 15.07 -43.89 44.57
CA LYS A 346 14.75 -45.10 43.79
C LYS A 346 14.21 -46.26 44.64
N LYS A 347 13.37 -47.09 43.98
CA LYS A 347 13.06 -48.53 44.19
C LYS A 347 11.91 -48.98 45.13
N SER A 348 11.34 -50.11 44.69
CA SER A 348 10.60 -51.19 45.40
C SER A 348 9.13 -50.96 45.80
N ALA A 349 8.26 -51.97 45.88
CA ALA A 349 8.17 -53.30 45.21
C ALA A 349 6.81 -53.99 45.53
N SER A 350 6.41 -55.03 44.76
CA SER A 350 5.23 -55.91 44.96
C SER A 350 3.83 -55.26 44.82
N ALA A 351 2.98 -55.68 43.87
CA ALA A 351 2.06 -56.85 43.89
C ALA A 351 0.65 -56.46 44.41
N LYS A 352 -0.48 -57.10 44.05
CA LYS A 352 -0.75 -58.41 43.41
C LYS A 352 -2.19 -58.45 42.81
N GLU A 353 -2.40 -59.16 41.68
CA GLU A 353 -3.69 -59.75 41.19
C GLU A 353 -4.91 -58.81 40.92
N VAL A 354 -5.98 -59.16 40.17
CA VAL A 354 -6.34 -60.35 39.37
C VAL A 354 -7.10 -59.93 38.08
N ALA A 355 -7.29 -60.83 37.10
CA ALA A 355 -8.08 -60.57 35.86
C ALA A 355 -8.96 -61.77 35.45
N PRO A 356 -10.02 -61.54 34.65
CA PRO A 356 -10.11 -62.16 33.30
C PRO A 356 -10.58 -61.15 32.21
N LYS A 357 -10.30 -61.25 30.89
CA LYS A 357 -10.45 -62.37 29.89
C LYS A 357 -11.93 -62.75 29.66
N LYS A 358 -12.44 -63.23 28.52
CA LYS A 358 -11.99 -63.86 27.23
C LYS A 358 -13.02 -63.45 26.13
N SER A 359 -12.93 -63.71 24.81
CA SER A 359 -11.85 -63.87 23.79
C SER A 359 -12.49 -64.09 22.39
N ALA A 360 -11.90 -63.57 21.30
CA ALA A 360 -12.29 -63.91 19.92
C ALA A 360 -11.93 -65.36 19.51
N PRO A 361 -12.57 -65.91 18.44
CA PRO A 361 -11.93 -66.87 17.55
C PRO A 361 -12.17 -66.59 16.04
N ALA A 362 -11.60 -67.43 15.16
CA ALA A 362 -11.55 -67.26 13.69
C ALA A 362 -11.50 -68.62 12.94
N LYS A 363 -11.18 -68.61 11.62
CA LYS A 363 -10.98 -69.72 10.62
C LYS A 363 -12.18 -69.99 9.68
N GLU A 364 -12.02 -70.50 8.45
CA GLU A 364 -10.81 -70.78 7.62
C GLU A 364 -10.89 -69.96 6.27
N VAL A 365 -10.77 -70.38 4.98
CA VAL A 365 -10.51 -71.63 4.20
C VAL A 365 -9.76 -71.22 2.89
N ALA A 366 -8.97 -72.12 2.25
CA ALA A 366 -8.43 -71.97 0.87
C ALA A 366 -8.23 -73.38 0.22
N PRO A 367 -7.99 -73.57 -1.12
CA PRO A 367 -6.58 -73.54 -1.64
C PRO A 367 -6.31 -73.46 -3.20
N LYS A 368 -5.00 -73.38 -3.56
CA LYS A 368 -4.32 -73.81 -4.84
C LYS A 368 -4.56 -72.96 -6.13
N LYS A 369 -3.64 -72.88 -7.12
CA LYS A 369 -2.40 -73.65 -7.45
C LYS A 369 -1.13 -72.75 -7.66
N LYS A 370 0.03 -73.40 -7.89
CA LYS A 370 1.38 -72.90 -8.28
C LYS A 370 1.89 -73.74 -9.48
N PRO A 371 2.91 -73.36 -10.30
CA PRO A 371 4.33 -73.38 -9.88
C PRO A 371 5.24 -72.27 -10.50
N THR A 372 6.55 -72.52 -10.57
CA THR A 372 7.73 -71.61 -10.65
C THR A 372 8.86 -72.28 -11.51
N PRO A 373 10.15 -71.84 -11.55
CA PRO A 373 10.81 -70.51 -11.65
C PRO A 373 11.98 -70.43 -12.70
N THR A 374 12.53 -69.22 -12.93
CA THR A 374 14.00 -69.02 -13.08
C THR A 374 14.44 -67.64 -12.53
N LYS A 375 15.75 -67.37 -12.45
CA LYS A 375 16.42 -66.29 -11.68
C LYS A 375 17.43 -65.47 -12.53
N GLU A 376 18.08 -64.38 -12.06
CA GLU A 376 18.08 -63.69 -10.73
C GLU A 376 17.48 -62.25 -10.81
N VAL A 377 18.11 -61.06 -10.69
CA VAL A 377 19.48 -60.58 -10.40
C VAL A 377 19.44 -59.34 -9.46
N ILE A 378 20.52 -58.55 -9.31
CA ILE A 378 20.87 -57.73 -8.13
C ILE A 378 21.62 -56.43 -8.60
N PRO A 379 21.67 -55.26 -7.89
CA PRO A 379 20.91 -54.71 -6.75
C PRO A 379 20.24 -53.31 -7.00
N PRO A 380 19.45 -52.76 -6.05
CA PRO A 380 18.89 -51.40 -6.10
C PRO A 380 19.65 -50.34 -5.23
N LYS A 381 19.37 -49.05 -5.44
CA LYS A 381 19.68 -47.93 -4.50
C LYS A 381 18.45 -47.02 -4.25
N LYS A 382 18.53 -46.18 -3.21
CA LYS A 382 17.38 -45.67 -2.42
C LYS A 382 16.99 -44.21 -2.71
N LYS A 383 15.73 -43.85 -2.37
CA LYS A 383 15.29 -42.47 -2.06
C LYS A 383 15.95 -41.96 -0.75
N PRO A 384 15.98 -40.64 -0.53
CA PRO A 384 15.36 -40.10 0.68
C PRO A 384 14.47 -38.86 0.41
N SER A 385 14.11 -38.09 1.43
CA SER A 385 13.21 -36.91 1.32
C SER A 385 13.51 -35.86 2.41
N LYS A 386 13.35 -34.57 2.06
CA LYS A 386 13.38 -33.35 2.92
C LYS A 386 14.58 -33.13 3.87
N VAL A 387 15.17 -31.93 3.82
CA VAL A 387 15.10 -30.91 4.90
C VAL A 387 15.77 -29.59 4.47
N ILE A 388 15.25 -28.51 5.06
CA ILE A 388 15.59 -27.07 5.05
C ILE A 388 17.10 -26.71 5.05
N LEU A 389 17.48 -25.61 4.37
CA LEU A 389 18.32 -24.53 4.94
C LEU A 389 18.26 -23.23 4.11
N LEU A 390 18.70 -22.11 4.70
CA LEU A 390 18.84 -20.79 4.08
C LEU A 390 20.32 -20.51 3.75
N SER A 391 20.57 -19.69 2.73
CA SER A 391 21.63 -18.66 2.74
C SER A 391 21.44 -17.68 1.58
N ASP A 392 21.87 -16.45 1.77
CA ASP A 392 21.89 -15.38 0.76
C ASP A 392 22.95 -15.60 -0.32
N SER A 393 22.77 -14.94 -1.48
CA SER A 393 23.80 -14.07 -2.10
C SER A 393 23.24 -13.42 -3.37
N ASP A 394 23.71 -12.21 -3.65
CA ASP A 394 23.39 -11.38 -4.82
C ASP A 394 24.01 -11.91 -6.13
N ASP A 395 23.42 -11.55 -7.28
CA ASP A 395 24.17 -11.18 -8.48
C ASP A 395 23.28 -10.47 -9.54
N ASP A 396 23.91 -9.64 -10.38
CA ASP A 396 23.28 -8.66 -11.28
C ASP A 396 22.35 -9.22 -12.38
N PHE A 397 21.32 -8.43 -12.74
CA PHE A 397 20.62 -8.55 -14.03
C PHE A 397 20.45 -7.20 -14.75
N CYS A 398 21.47 -6.83 -15.54
CA CYS A 398 21.37 -5.70 -16.47
C CYS A 398 20.54 -6.07 -17.72
N PRO A 399 19.50 -5.29 -18.09
CA PRO A 399 18.76 -5.52 -19.33
C PRO A 399 19.59 -5.12 -20.56
N ARG A 400 19.38 -5.88 -21.64
CA ARG A 400 20.16 -5.82 -22.89
C ARG A 400 19.77 -4.61 -23.76
N ALA A 401 20.76 -3.85 -24.21
CA ALA A 401 20.54 -2.69 -25.08
C ALA A 401 20.03 -3.07 -26.48
N VAL A 402 19.26 -2.15 -27.08
CA VAL A 402 18.85 -2.17 -28.50
C VAL A 402 19.66 -1.10 -29.25
N SER A 403 20.06 -1.39 -30.48
CA SER A 403 21.01 -0.58 -31.27
C SER A 403 20.32 0.36 -32.25
N SER A 404 20.75 1.63 -32.30
CA SER A 404 20.60 2.52 -33.46
C SER A 404 21.63 3.66 -33.42
N ASP A 405 22.74 3.44 -34.14
CA ASP A 405 23.59 4.39 -34.88
C ASP A 405 24.26 5.60 -34.17
N GLU A 406 25.36 6.05 -34.77
CA GLU A 406 26.34 6.95 -34.15
C GLU A 406 26.21 8.41 -34.61
N GLU A 407 26.51 9.35 -33.72
CA GLU A 407 27.47 10.42 -34.07
C GLU A 407 28.26 10.86 -32.81
N TYR A 408 29.60 10.85 -32.89
CA TYR A 408 30.49 10.92 -31.72
C TYR A 408 31.41 12.14 -31.77
N ILE A 409 31.29 13.04 -30.78
CA ILE A 409 32.15 14.21 -30.61
C ILE A 409 32.86 14.14 -29.23
N PRO A 410 34.18 13.89 -29.18
CA PRO A 410 34.88 13.60 -27.92
C PRO A 410 35.27 14.87 -27.14
N TYR A 411 34.66 15.09 -25.97
CA TYR A 411 35.09 16.14 -25.04
C TYR A 411 36.28 15.68 -24.17
N LYS A 412 37.39 16.44 -24.21
CA LYS A 412 38.62 16.08 -23.48
C LYS A 412 38.51 16.44 -21.99
N LYS A 413 38.94 15.52 -21.11
CA LYS A 413 39.16 15.78 -19.67
C LYS A 413 40.11 16.98 -19.51
N ARG A 414 39.77 17.93 -18.63
CA ARG A 414 40.68 19.02 -18.23
C ARG A 414 40.96 18.96 -16.73
N THR A 415 42.22 18.74 -16.40
CA THR A 415 42.71 18.66 -15.02
C THR A 415 42.93 20.04 -14.39
N THR A 416 42.92 20.08 -13.06
CA THR A 416 43.20 21.26 -12.22
C THR A 416 44.60 21.86 -12.42
N LYS A 417 44.72 23.20 -12.39
CA LYS A 417 45.87 23.91 -11.78
C LYS A 417 45.57 25.39 -11.49
N LYS A 418 46.40 26.00 -10.64
CA LYS A 418 46.27 27.35 -10.05
C LYS A 418 46.76 28.49 -10.98
N ALA A 419 46.49 29.72 -10.53
CA ALA A 419 47.22 30.99 -10.79
C ALA A 419 46.91 31.73 -12.12
N ALA A 420 47.09 33.06 -12.24
CA ALA A 420 47.02 34.16 -11.24
C ALA A 420 47.06 35.56 -11.93
N ALA A 421 46.38 36.55 -11.33
CA ALA A 421 46.63 38.01 -11.36
C ALA A 421 46.66 38.79 -12.71
N SER A 422 46.71 40.14 -12.59
CA SER A 422 46.88 41.20 -13.62
C SER A 422 45.76 41.33 -14.69
N THR A 423 44.96 42.42 -14.74
CA THR A 423 45.23 43.80 -15.24
C THR A 423 45.54 43.86 -16.74
N SER A 424 44.97 44.76 -17.56
CA SER A 424 44.09 45.94 -17.34
C SER A 424 43.40 46.39 -18.64
N SER A 425 42.53 47.42 -18.58
CA SER A 425 42.41 48.59 -19.51
C SER A 425 42.44 48.34 -21.06
N THR A 426 41.60 48.98 -21.89
CA THR A 426 41.33 50.43 -21.93
C THR A 426 40.05 50.80 -22.73
N VAL A 427 39.47 51.96 -22.42
CA VAL A 427 38.31 52.64 -23.04
C VAL A 427 38.55 53.16 -24.47
N PHE A 428 37.46 53.35 -25.24
CA PHE A 428 37.02 54.54 -26.03
C PHE A 428 35.60 54.18 -26.58
N ALA A 429 34.47 54.90 -26.40
CA ALA A 429 34.08 56.31 -26.59
C ALA A 429 33.86 56.69 -28.09
N ALA A 430 32.79 57.37 -28.54
CA ALA A 430 31.59 57.94 -27.88
C ALA A 430 30.43 58.31 -28.86
N SER A 431 29.26 58.70 -28.32
CA SER A 431 28.11 59.43 -28.97
C SER A 431 27.33 58.68 -30.09
N VAL A 432 26.08 59.02 -30.48
CA VAL A 432 25.18 60.21 -30.39
C VAL A 432 23.74 59.69 -30.10
N ASP A 433 23.05 60.06 -29.01
CA ASP A 433 22.02 61.12 -28.84
C ASP A 433 20.78 61.10 -29.81
N GLU A 434 19.59 60.81 -29.26
CA GLU A 434 18.32 61.54 -29.52
C GLU A 434 17.32 61.24 -28.36
N SER A 435 16.24 62.03 -28.19
CA SER A 435 15.55 62.23 -26.89
C SER A 435 14.00 62.33 -26.94
N LEU A 436 13.38 62.34 -25.74
CA LEU A 436 12.04 62.87 -25.34
C LEU A 436 10.79 61.94 -25.26
N GLU A 437 9.88 62.37 -24.36
CA GLU A 437 8.59 61.77 -23.94
C GLU A 437 7.39 62.61 -24.50
N PRO A 438 6.14 62.65 -23.95
CA PRO A 438 5.38 61.75 -23.06
C PRO A 438 3.89 61.49 -23.50
N LYS A 439 3.11 60.90 -22.58
CA LYS A 439 1.63 60.65 -22.53
C LYS A 439 0.70 61.69 -23.20
N PRO A 440 -0.54 61.30 -23.56
CA PRO A 440 -1.67 61.74 -22.73
C PRO A 440 -2.82 60.71 -22.52
N THR A 441 -3.68 60.99 -21.53
CA THR A 441 -4.97 60.33 -21.29
C THR A 441 -6.14 61.12 -21.90
N GLN A 442 -7.27 60.47 -22.23
CA GLN A 442 -8.57 61.17 -22.26
C GLN A 442 -9.81 60.27 -22.12
N THR A 443 -10.92 60.89 -21.72
CA THR A 443 -12.20 60.30 -21.29
C THR A 443 -13.29 60.31 -22.36
N ARG A 444 -14.38 59.54 -22.17
CA ARG A 444 -15.71 59.88 -22.73
C ARG A 444 -16.82 59.83 -21.66
N LYS A 445 -17.93 60.53 -21.91
CA LYS A 445 -18.93 60.97 -20.92
C LYS A 445 -20.35 60.42 -21.17
N SER A 446 -21.23 60.65 -20.18
CA SER A 446 -22.72 60.70 -20.16
C SER A 446 -23.44 59.47 -19.55
N GLY A 447 -24.54 59.64 -18.78
CA GLY A 447 -25.04 60.85 -18.09
C GLY A 447 -26.57 60.90 -17.86
N ARG A 448 -27.01 61.59 -16.79
CA ARG A 448 -28.41 62.03 -16.48
C ARG A 448 -29.38 60.91 -16.02
N ALA A 449 -30.38 61.10 -15.11
CA ALA A 449 -30.57 61.96 -13.92
C ALA A 449 -31.88 61.55 -13.17
N LYS A 450 -32.11 62.09 -11.95
CA LYS A 450 -33.35 62.00 -11.10
C LYS A 450 -33.57 60.61 -10.44
N SER A 451 -33.78 60.53 -9.11
CA SER A 451 -35.00 60.71 -8.28
C SER A 451 -36.06 59.59 -8.53
N THR A 452 -36.79 59.10 -7.53
CA THR A 452 -37.20 59.66 -6.22
C THR A 452 -37.31 58.56 -5.14
N GLN A 453 -37.33 58.90 -3.86
CA GLN A 453 -37.75 57.98 -2.78
C GLN A 453 -39.24 57.62 -2.90
N TYR A 454 -39.64 56.43 -2.40
CA TYR A 454 -40.84 56.28 -1.58
C TYR A 454 -40.72 55.06 -0.64
N TYR A 455 -41.69 54.89 0.27
CA TYR A 455 -41.60 54.14 1.53
C TYR A 455 -42.42 52.82 1.50
N PHE A 456 -42.53 52.19 2.68
CA PHE A 456 -43.25 50.95 3.06
C PHE A 456 -42.47 49.64 2.89
N GLY A 457 -42.64 48.67 3.80
CA GLY A 457 -43.46 48.67 5.03
C GLY A 457 -43.78 47.24 5.48
N GLU A 458 -44.01 47.03 6.79
CA GLU A 458 -44.15 45.71 7.42
C GLU A 458 -45.58 45.11 7.31
N SER A 459 -45.73 43.87 7.80
CA SER A 459 -46.93 43.01 7.87
C SER A 459 -47.33 42.29 6.57
N ASP A 460 -47.75 41.02 6.58
CA ASP A 460 -47.92 40.04 7.68
C ASP A 460 -47.00 38.81 7.51
#